data_AF-A0AAE1GJQ5-F1
#
_entry.id   AF-A0AAE1GJQ5-F1
#
_cell.length_a   1.000
_cell.length_b   1.000
_cell.length_c   1.000
_cell.angle_alpha   90.00
_cell.angle_beta   90.00
_cell.angle_gamma   90.00
#
_symmetry.space_group_name_H-M   'P 1'
#
loop_
_entity.id
_entity.type
_entity.pdbx_description
1 polymer ?
#
loop_
_entity_poly.entity_id
_entity_poly.type
_entity_poly.pdbx_seq_one_letter_code
_entity_poly.pdbx_strand_id
1 'polypeptide(L)'
;MEKINENNGCLFVVPGSHKGVLEQHEYPEWENGVNKMYHGVRGFDDVPKSLLSMEKGDTVFFHPILLHGSGANRTKHFRKAISCHYSASDSHYIDVKGTTQENIAKEVEELAKKRNADLDFKDIWKFRSRLVRGREISL
;
A
#
# COMPACT_ATOMS: atom_id res chain seq x y z
N MET A 1 0.18 19.13 -2.80
CA MET A 1 1.37 18.35 -2.45
C MET A 1 2.47 19.36 -2.17
N GLU A 2 3.11 19.25 -1.02
CA GLU A 2 4.01 20.25 -0.41
C GLU A 2 5.44 19.70 -0.36
N LYS A 3 6.39 20.45 0.22
CA LYS A 3 7.72 19.91 0.56
C LYS A 3 7.58 18.86 1.66
N ILE A 4 8.18 17.69 1.47
CA ILE A 4 8.15 16.56 2.38
C ILE A 4 9.58 16.24 2.82
N ASN A 5 9.78 16.07 4.12
CA ASN A 5 11.06 15.76 4.73
C ASN A 5 10.86 14.89 5.98
N GLU A 6 11.95 14.55 6.66
CA GLU A 6 11.91 13.71 7.86
C GLU A 6 10.97 14.27 8.94
N ASN A 7 10.96 15.59 9.15
CA ASN A 7 10.18 16.22 10.22
C ASN A 7 8.67 16.10 10.01
N ASN A 8 8.19 16.19 8.76
CA ASN A 8 6.77 16.05 8.43
C ASN A 8 6.37 14.65 7.95
N GLY A 9 7.23 13.65 8.17
CA GLY A 9 6.92 12.25 7.92
C GLY A 9 7.05 11.84 6.46
N CYS A 10 8.24 12.02 5.88
CA CYS A 10 8.54 11.49 4.55
C CYS A 10 8.41 9.98 4.46
N LEU A 11 8.30 9.46 3.24
CA LEU A 11 8.47 8.02 3.03
C LEU A 11 9.88 7.62 3.42
N PHE A 12 10.00 6.42 3.97
CA PHE A 12 11.24 5.68 4.03
C PHE A 12 11.08 4.40 3.23
N VAL A 13 12.19 3.90 2.68
CA VAL A 13 12.24 2.63 1.95
C VAL A 13 13.40 1.79 2.44
N VAL A 14 13.30 0.47 2.26
CA VAL A 14 14.44 -0.46 2.43
C VAL A 14 14.98 -0.79 1.04
N PRO A 15 16.10 -0.17 0.60
CA PRO A 15 16.62 -0.37 -0.75
C PRO A 15 16.89 -1.84 -1.05
N GLY A 16 16.51 -2.30 -2.25
CA GLY A 16 16.73 -3.68 -2.68
C GLY A 16 15.68 -4.70 -2.22
N SER A 17 14.84 -4.38 -1.22
CA SER A 17 13.81 -5.31 -0.71
C SER A 17 12.80 -5.79 -1.76
N HIS A 18 12.58 -5.01 -2.82
CA HIS A 18 11.74 -5.41 -3.96
C HIS A 18 12.20 -6.68 -4.70
N LYS A 19 13.46 -7.12 -4.48
CA LYS A 19 14.01 -8.36 -5.05
C LYS A 19 13.71 -9.59 -4.18
N GLY A 20 13.13 -9.39 -3.00
CA GLY A 20 12.72 -10.46 -2.09
C GLY A 20 11.35 -11.01 -2.45
N VAL A 21 10.67 -11.53 -1.42
CA VAL A 21 9.32 -12.10 -1.53
C VAL A 21 8.28 -11.16 -0.91
N LEU A 22 7.00 -11.46 -1.13
CA LEU A 22 5.93 -10.80 -0.39
C LEU A 22 5.96 -11.28 1.07
N GLU A 23 6.41 -10.39 1.95
CA GLU A 23 6.44 -10.68 3.39
C GLU A 23 5.03 -10.72 4.00
N GLN A 24 4.90 -11.46 5.10
CA GLN A 24 3.64 -11.52 5.84
C GLN A 24 3.35 -10.16 6.51
N HIS A 25 2.13 -9.69 6.30
CA HIS A 25 1.63 -8.41 6.80
C HIS A 25 0.62 -8.67 7.92
N GLU A 26 0.86 -8.04 9.07
CA GLU A 26 0.01 -8.19 10.25
C GLU A 26 -0.35 -6.83 10.84
N TYR A 27 -1.42 -6.80 11.64
CA TYR A 27 -1.73 -5.64 12.44
C TYR A 27 -0.63 -5.41 13.49
N PRO A 28 -0.07 -4.20 13.59
CA PRO A 28 0.88 -3.87 14.65
C PRO A 28 0.22 -4.04 16.03
N GLU A 29 1.00 -4.52 17.00
CA GLU A 29 0.58 -4.62 18.40
C GLU A 29 0.83 -3.28 19.11
N TRP A 30 0.05 -2.25 18.77
CA TRP A 30 0.16 -0.93 19.41
C TRP A 30 -0.87 -0.76 20.53
N GLU A 31 -0.45 -0.18 21.66
CA GLU A 31 -1.27 -0.03 22.89
C GLU A 31 -2.63 0.66 22.66
N ASN A 32 -2.73 1.57 21.69
CA ASN A 32 -3.95 2.33 21.38
C ASN A 32 -4.71 1.81 20.15
N GLY A 33 -4.38 0.61 19.68
CA GLY A 33 -4.89 0.05 18.44
C GLY A 33 -4.31 0.74 17.21
N VAL A 34 -4.64 0.20 16.05
CA VAL A 34 -4.14 0.65 14.76
C VAL A 34 -5.33 0.92 13.85
N ASN A 35 -5.22 1.93 12.98
CA ASN A 35 -6.24 2.17 11.96
C ASN A 35 -6.48 0.89 11.16
N LYS A 36 -7.75 0.59 10.84
CA LYS A 36 -8.08 -0.51 9.91
C LYS A 36 -7.31 -0.34 8.60
N MET A 37 -6.90 -1.46 8.00
CA MET A 37 -6.03 -1.54 6.82
C MET A 37 -4.59 -1.05 7.04
N TYR A 38 -4.16 -0.81 8.29
CA TYR A 38 -2.77 -0.50 8.58
C TYR A 38 -2.05 -1.78 8.99
N HIS A 39 -1.40 -2.41 8.02
CA HIS A 39 -0.61 -3.62 8.21
C HIS A 39 0.88 -3.28 8.16
N GLY A 40 1.67 -3.95 8.99
CA GLY A 40 3.12 -3.83 9.03
C GLY A 40 3.80 -5.19 8.80
N VAL A 41 5.08 -5.14 8.45
CA VAL A 41 5.94 -6.32 8.34
C VAL A 41 6.81 -6.41 9.60
N ARG A 42 6.85 -7.57 10.26
CA ARG A 42 7.68 -7.79 11.46
C ARG A 42 9.14 -8.10 11.07
N GLY A 43 10.08 -7.73 11.92
CA GLY A 43 11.51 -8.11 11.77
C GLY A 43 12.33 -7.19 10.85
N PHE A 44 11.77 -6.06 10.40
CA PHE A 44 12.46 -5.05 9.59
C PHE A 44 12.60 -3.70 10.33
N ASP A 45 12.54 -3.72 11.66
CA ASP A 45 12.67 -2.50 12.46
C ASP A 45 14.10 -1.94 12.43
N ASP A 46 15.10 -2.83 12.45
CA ASP A 46 16.52 -2.47 12.55
C ASP A 46 17.27 -2.43 11.20
N VAL A 47 16.56 -2.58 10.07
CA VAL A 47 17.21 -2.54 8.76
C VAL A 47 17.54 -1.10 8.34
N PRO A 48 18.65 -0.87 7.62
CA PRO A 48 18.95 0.44 7.05
C PRO A 48 17.83 0.93 6.13
N LYS A 49 17.32 2.13 6.41
CA LYS A 49 16.24 2.78 5.68
C LYS A 49 16.78 4.02 4.97
N SER A 50 16.31 4.27 3.75
CA SER A 50 16.56 5.51 3.03
C SER A 50 15.34 6.41 3.11
N LEU A 51 15.54 7.64 3.59
CA LEU A 51 14.50 8.66 3.69
C LEU A 51 14.33 9.38 2.35
N LEU A 52 13.08 9.49 1.88
CA LEU A 52 12.74 10.13 0.62
C LEU A 52 12.23 11.55 0.87
N SER A 53 13.15 12.49 1.10
CA SER A 53 12.80 13.92 1.10
C SER A 53 12.52 14.39 -0.33
N MET A 54 11.43 15.12 -0.50
CA MET A 54 10.87 15.46 -1.81
C MET A 54 10.37 16.91 -1.80
N GLU A 55 10.63 17.65 -2.87
CA GLU A 55 10.06 18.96 -3.11
C GLU A 55 8.65 18.85 -3.73
N LYS A 56 7.92 19.97 -3.74
CA LYS A 56 6.60 20.01 -4.36
C LYS A 56 6.71 19.68 -5.86
N GLY A 57 6.07 18.58 -6.27
CA GLY A 57 6.02 18.13 -7.66
C GLY A 57 6.92 16.93 -7.94
N ASP A 58 7.86 16.62 -7.04
CA ASP A 58 8.65 15.41 -7.14
C ASP A 58 7.76 14.17 -7.10
N THR A 59 8.17 13.15 -7.84
CA THR A 59 7.45 11.87 -7.95
C THR A 59 8.43 10.73 -7.77
N VAL A 60 8.08 9.77 -6.92
CA VAL A 60 8.84 8.52 -6.75
C VAL A 60 8.05 7.37 -7.36
N PHE A 61 8.74 6.51 -8.10
CA PHE A 61 8.22 5.26 -8.62
C PHE A 61 8.90 4.11 -7.90
N PHE A 62 8.12 3.14 -7.43
CA PHE A 62 8.68 1.96 -6.78
C PHE A 62 7.80 0.71 -6.96
N HIS A 63 8.43 -0.45 -6.81
CA HIS A 63 7.83 -1.77 -7.01
C HIS A 63 6.91 -2.16 -5.83
N PRO A 64 5.81 -2.93 -6.04
CA PRO A 64 4.87 -3.30 -4.98
C PRO A 64 5.48 -4.08 -3.80
N ILE A 65 6.57 -4.83 -4.03
CA ILE A 65 7.28 -5.60 -2.98
C ILE A 65 8.29 -4.73 -2.21
N LEU A 66 8.58 -3.50 -2.66
CA LEU A 66 9.51 -2.64 -1.93
C LEU A 66 8.95 -2.32 -0.53
N LEU A 67 9.65 -2.74 0.51
CA LEU A 67 9.30 -2.39 1.88
C LEU A 67 9.45 -0.88 2.06
N HIS A 68 8.36 -0.25 2.48
CA HIS A 68 8.27 1.19 2.66
C HIS A 68 7.28 1.53 3.77
N GLY A 69 7.41 2.73 4.32
CA GLY A 69 6.50 3.27 5.32
C GLY A 69 6.62 4.78 5.42
N SER A 70 5.72 5.41 6.17
CA SER A 70 5.81 6.84 6.46
C SER A 70 6.44 7.08 7.83
N GLY A 71 7.38 8.01 7.91
CA GLY A 71 7.87 8.50 9.19
C GLY A 71 6.77 9.22 9.99
N ALA A 72 6.97 9.34 11.30
CA ALA A 72 6.06 10.11 12.15
C ALA A 72 6.08 11.59 11.74
N ASN A 73 4.92 12.17 11.50
CA ASN A 73 4.80 13.62 11.30
C ASN A 73 4.85 14.32 12.66
N ARG A 74 5.95 15.03 12.93
CA ARG A 74 6.21 15.75 14.19
C ARG A 74 5.82 17.23 14.12
N THR A 75 5.25 17.68 13.00
CA THR A 75 4.83 19.06 12.78
C THR A 75 3.37 19.28 13.21
N LYS A 76 2.93 20.55 13.21
CA LYS A 76 1.55 20.94 13.55
C LYS A 76 0.59 20.92 12.36
N HIS A 77 1.02 20.48 11.17
CA HIS A 77 0.23 20.54 9.94
C HIS A 77 0.11 19.17 9.27
N PHE A 78 -0.96 18.98 8.49
CA PHE A 78 -1.20 17.75 7.74
C PHE A 78 -0.36 17.71 6.45
N ARG A 79 0.52 16.71 6.35
CA ARG A 79 1.33 16.44 5.15
C ARG A 79 0.49 15.80 4.05
N LYS A 80 0.50 16.37 2.84
CA LYS A 80 -0.33 15.92 1.69
C LYS A 80 0.48 15.26 0.57
N ALA A 81 0.09 14.05 0.17
CA ALA A 81 0.54 13.36 -1.07
C ALA A 81 -0.65 12.74 -1.81
N ILE A 82 -0.46 12.46 -3.09
CA ILE A 82 -1.33 11.62 -3.90
C ILE A 82 -0.53 10.42 -4.40
N SER A 83 -1.16 9.26 -4.55
CA SER A 83 -0.54 8.07 -5.11
C SER A 83 -1.51 7.33 -6.02
N CYS A 84 -0.95 6.57 -6.95
CA CYS A 84 -1.69 5.65 -7.82
C CYS A 84 -0.83 4.39 -8.01
N HIS A 85 -1.48 3.23 -8.04
CA HIS A 85 -0.85 1.96 -8.38
C HIS A 85 -1.30 1.57 -9.78
N TYR A 86 -0.35 1.35 -10.67
CA TYR A 86 -0.60 0.91 -12.03
C TYR A 86 -0.28 -0.57 -12.16
N SER A 87 -1.05 -1.27 -12.99
CA SER A 87 -0.77 -2.64 -13.41
C SER A 87 -0.92 -2.72 -14.93
N ALA A 88 -0.19 -3.64 -15.56
CA ALA A 88 -0.34 -3.90 -16.97
C ALA A 88 -1.70 -4.57 -17.22
N SER A 89 -2.38 -4.21 -18.31
CA SER A 89 -3.74 -4.68 -18.61
C SER A 89 -3.82 -6.19 -18.86
N ASP A 90 -2.69 -6.83 -19.17
CA ASP A 90 -2.52 -8.28 -19.36
C ASP A 90 -2.19 -9.04 -18.05
N SER A 91 -2.20 -8.36 -16.91
CA SER A 91 -2.09 -9.01 -15.60
C SER A 91 -3.38 -9.77 -15.26
N HIS A 92 -3.35 -10.59 -14.21
CA HIS A 92 -4.50 -11.41 -13.82
C HIS A 92 -4.73 -11.37 -12.31
N TYR A 93 -5.99 -11.61 -11.93
CA TYR A 93 -6.37 -11.82 -10.54
C TYR A 93 -5.96 -13.22 -10.08
N ILE A 94 -5.40 -13.33 -8.89
CA ILE A 94 -5.05 -14.59 -8.24
C ILE A 94 -6.06 -14.93 -7.15
N ASP A 95 -6.28 -16.22 -6.90
CA ASP A 95 -6.96 -16.66 -5.68
C ASP A 95 -5.99 -16.54 -4.50
N VAL A 96 -6.43 -15.85 -3.45
CA VAL A 96 -5.62 -15.59 -2.25
C VAL A 96 -6.03 -16.46 -1.07
N LYS A 97 -7.02 -17.33 -1.21
CA LYS A 97 -7.46 -18.26 -0.16
C LYS A 97 -6.31 -19.18 0.24
N GLY A 98 -6.04 -19.29 1.55
CA GLY A 98 -4.92 -20.08 2.08
C GLY A 98 -3.53 -19.46 1.86
N THR A 99 -3.45 -18.23 1.35
CA THR A 99 -2.18 -17.49 1.20
C THR A 99 -2.01 -16.46 2.32
N THR A 100 -0.84 -15.82 2.39
CA THR A 100 -0.59 -14.69 3.30
C THR A 100 -1.49 -13.48 3.05
N GLN A 101 -2.20 -13.43 1.91
CA GLN A 101 -3.11 -12.35 1.52
C GLN A 101 -4.59 -12.66 1.79
N GLU A 102 -4.92 -13.80 2.41
CA GLU A 102 -6.33 -14.15 2.68
C GLU A 102 -7.00 -13.15 3.63
N ASN A 103 -6.25 -12.60 4.59
CA ASN A 103 -6.74 -11.64 5.56
C ASN A 103 -7.26 -10.34 4.91
N ILE A 104 -6.51 -9.79 3.93
CA ILE A 104 -6.89 -8.56 3.26
C ILE A 104 -8.11 -8.77 2.36
N ALA A 105 -8.27 -9.95 1.75
CA ALA A 105 -9.46 -10.27 0.98
C ALA A 105 -10.72 -10.24 1.84
N LYS A 106 -10.69 -10.94 2.99
CA LYS A 106 -11.81 -10.93 3.95
C LYS A 106 -12.14 -9.52 4.42
N GLU A 107 -11.13 -8.72 4.76
CA GLU A 107 -11.34 -7.35 5.23
C GLU A 107 -11.98 -6.46 4.16
N VAL A 108 -11.55 -6.58 2.90
CA VAL A 108 -12.11 -5.82 1.77
C VAL A 108 -13.55 -6.24 1.46
N GLU A 109 -13.84 -7.54 1.47
CA GLU A 109 -15.19 -8.07 1.28
C GLU A 109 -16.14 -7.63 2.40
N GLU A 110 -15.70 -7.64 3.66
CA GLU A 110 -16.48 -7.12 4.79
C GLU A 110 -16.80 -5.63 4.65
N LEU A 111 -15.86 -4.83 4.14
CA LEU A 111 -16.09 -3.41 3.88
C LEU A 111 -17.06 -3.19 2.72
N ALA A 112 -17.02 -4.01 1.67
CA ALA A 112 -17.98 -3.97 0.58
C ALA A 112 -19.40 -4.32 1.08
N LYS A 113 -19.52 -5.39 1.88
CA LYS A 113 -20.80 -5.80 2.49
C LYS A 113 -21.41 -4.70 3.36
N LYS A 114 -20.60 -3.99 4.14
CA LYS A 114 -21.05 -2.83 4.94
C LYS A 114 -21.58 -1.66 4.10
N ARG A 115 -21.25 -1.63 2.81
CA ARG A 115 -21.75 -0.65 1.84
C ARG A 115 -22.88 -1.23 0.97
N ASN A 116 -23.50 -2.32 1.40
CA ASN A 116 -24.55 -3.05 0.67
C ASN A 116 -24.10 -3.55 -0.72
N ALA A 117 -22.82 -3.87 -0.87
CA ALA A 117 -22.28 -4.53 -2.05
C ALA A 117 -21.80 -5.94 -1.68
N ASP A 118 -22.54 -6.96 -2.11
CA ASP A 118 -22.15 -8.37 -1.96
C ASP A 118 -21.32 -8.80 -3.17
N LEU A 119 -20.02 -8.54 -3.08
CA LEU A 119 -19.04 -8.79 -4.14
C LEU A 119 -17.85 -9.55 -3.55
N ASP A 120 -17.28 -10.45 -4.33
CA ASP A 120 -16.02 -11.10 -3.96
C ASP A 120 -14.82 -10.15 -4.16
N PHE A 121 -13.67 -10.51 -3.59
CA PHE A 121 -12.46 -9.71 -3.67
C PHE A 121 -12.07 -9.32 -5.11
N LYS A 122 -12.20 -10.26 -6.06
CA LYS A 122 -11.84 -10.05 -7.47
C LYS A 122 -12.75 -9.01 -8.13
N ASP A 123 -14.06 -9.17 -7.95
CA ASP A 123 -15.06 -8.28 -8.52
C ASP A 123 -14.91 -6.86 -7.97
N ILE A 124 -14.63 -6.71 -6.67
CA ILE A 124 -14.35 -5.40 -6.06
C ILE A 124 -13.21 -4.69 -6.79
N TRP A 125 -12.10 -5.38 -7.08
CA TRP A 125 -10.99 -4.77 -7.82
C TRP A 125 -11.34 -4.49 -9.27
N LYS A 126 -12.03 -5.40 -9.95
CA LYS A 126 -12.48 -5.19 -11.33
C LYS A 126 -13.36 -3.96 -11.49
N PHE A 127 -14.31 -3.76 -10.58
CA PHE A 127 -15.16 -2.57 -10.58
C PHE A 127 -14.40 -1.27 -10.28
N ARG A 128 -13.25 -1.34 -9.60
CA ARG A 128 -12.40 -0.18 -9.28
C ARG A 128 -11.34 0.11 -10.34
N SER A 129 -10.92 -0.88 -11.11
CA SER A 129 -9.96 -0.75 -12.22
C SER A 129 -10.48 0.19 -13.30
N ARG A 130 -9.60 1.00 -13.88
CA ARG A 130 -9.91 1.88 -15.00
C ARG A 130 -8.80 1.78 -16.04
N LEU A 131 -9.16 1.60 -17.31
CA LEU A 131 -8.21 1.70 -18.40
C LEU A 131 -7.69 3.14 -18.49
N VAL A 132 -6.41 3.33 -18.19
CA VAL A 132 -5.76 4.64 -18.26
C VAL A 132 -5.23 4.92 -19.66
N ARG A 133 -4.64 3.89 -20.30
CA ARG A 133 -4.06 3.99 -21.65
C ARG A 133 -3.95 2.60 -22.28
N GLY A 134 -4.12 2.52 -23.60
CA GLY A 134 -3.92 1.27 -24.35
C GLY A 134 -5.24 0.53 -24.57
N ARG A 135 -5.25 -0.78 -24.32
CA ARG A 135 -6.43 -1.65 -24.47
C ARG A 135 -6.67 -2.41 -23.17
N GLU A 136 -7.93 -2.65 -22.87
CA GLU A 136 -8.33 -3.56 -21.80
C GLU A 136 -8.15 -5.01 -22.28
N ILE A 137 -7.48 -5.85 -21.50
CA ILE A 137 -7.16 -7.24 -21.88
C ILE A 137 -7.74 -8.22 -20.86
N SER A 138 -7.21 -8.23 -19.63
CA SER A 138 -7.60 -9.17 -18.58
C SER A 138 -7.88 -8.52 -17.22
N LEU A 139 -7.35 -7.31 -16.96
CA LEU A 139 -7.72 -6.45 -15.82
C LEU A 139 -8.70 -5.34 -16.20
#